data_AF-A0A1Z5L9R5-F1
#
_entry.id   AF-A0A1Z5L9R5-F1
#
_cell.length_a   1.000
_cell.length_b   1.000
_cell.length_c   1.000
_cell.angle_alpha   90.00
_cell.angle_beta   90.00
_cell.angle_gamma   90.00
#
_symmetry.space_group_name_H-M   'P 1'
#
loop_
_entity.id
_entity.type
_entity.pdbx_description
1 polymer ?
#
loop_
_entity_poly.entity_id
_entity_poly.type
_entity_poly.pdbx_seq_one_letter_code
_entity_poly.pdbx_strand_id
1 'polypeptide(L)' 'MLRHMQIVFPLVVQMEMEVIENYGFAPDGEGVLQFSQAIRSLEREHPDIARLRARLELELIPRMMPPPLDN' A
#
# COMPACT_ATOMS: atom_id res chain seq x y z
N MET A 1 -4.52 -14.39 -11.08
CA MET A 1 -4.46 -12.91 -10.93
C MET A 1 -5.82 -12.23 -10.72
N LEU A 2 -6.91 -12.62 -11.40
CA LEU A 2 -8.24 -11.99 -11.27
C LEU A 2 -8.70 -11.79 -9.80
N ARG A 3 -8.64 -12.84 -8.97
CA ARG A 3 -9.14 -12.79 -7.57
C ARG A 3 -8.42 -11.76 -6.69
N HIS A 4 -7.14 -11.49 -6.91
CA HIS A 4 -6.39 -10.52 -6.10
C HIS A 4 -6.69 -9.08 -6.52
N MET A 5 -6.74 -8.78 -7.83
CA MET A 5 -7.13 -7.43 -8.28
C MET A 5 -8.62 -7.12 -8.07
N GLN A 6 -9.49 -8.14 -8.01
CA GLN A 6 -10.93 -7.95 -7.82
C GLN A 6 -11.37 -7.96 -6.36
N ILE A 7 -10.55 -8.50 -5.44
CA ILE A 7 -10.93 -8.64 -4.02
C ILE A 7 -9.89 -7.99 -3.10
N VAL A 8 -8.61 -8.36 -3.24
CA VAL A 8 -7.55 -7.89 -2.34
C VAL A 8 -7.20 -6.42 -2.59
N PHE A 9 -7.06 -6.02 -3.86
CA PHE A 9 -6.73 -4.63 -4.18
C PHE A 9 -7.83 -3.64 -3.75
N PRO A 10 -9.13 -3.86 -4.04
CA PRO A 10 -10.20 -2.99 -3.54
C PRO A 10 -10.28 -2.95 -2.02
N LEU A 11 -10.03 -4.08 -1.34
CA LEU A 11 -10.01 -4.13 0.12
C LEU A 11 -8.84 -3.32 0.70
N VAL A 12 -7.65 -3.43 0.13
CA VAL A 12 -6.47 -2.64 0.54
C VAL A 12 -6.73 -1.15 0.33
N VAL A 13 -7.32 -0.77 -0.80
CA VAL A 13 -7.67 0.64 -1.06
C VAL A 13 -8.72 1.13 -0.07
N GLN A 14 -9.75 0.34 0.25
CA GLN A 14 -10.74 0.70 1.28
C GLN A 14 -10.09 0.90 2.65
N MET A 15 -9.22 -0.03 3.07
CA MET A 15 -8.46 0.11 4.32
C MET A 15 -7.57 1.35 4.31
N GLU A 16 -6.90 1.64 3.19
CA GLU A 16 -6.07 2.84 3.06
C GLU A 16 -6.92 4.10 3.24
N MET A 17 -8.07 4.21 2.56
CA MET A 17 -8.99 5.35 2.70
C MET A 17 -9.47 5.54 4.15
N GLU A 18 -9.87 4.46 4.83
CA GLU A 18 -10.31 4.51 6.23
C GLU A 18 -9.18 4.93 7.18
N VAL A 19 -7.95 4.48 6.92
CA VAL A 19 -6.80 4.79 7.77
C VAL A 19 -6.39 6.25 7.61
N ILE A 20 -6.24 6.74 6.37
CA ILE A 20 -5.72 8.10 6.10
C ILE A 20 -6.66 9.20 6.61
N GLU A 21 -7.97 8.93 6.68
CA GLU A 21 -8.96 9.85 7.25
C GLU A 21 -8.63 10.20 8.70
N ASN A 22 -8.16 9.23 9.49
CA ASN A 22 -7.75 9.45 10.88
C ASN A 22 -6.53 10.36 11.03
N TYR A 23 -5.79 10.61 9.96
CA TYR A 23 -4.62 11.47 9.92
C TYR A 23 -4.90 12.81 9.22
N GLY A 24 -6.17 13.12 8.93
CA GLY A 24 -6.59 14.40 8.36
C GLY A 24 -6.49 14.48 6.84
N PHE A 25 -6.34 13.35 6.15
CA PHE A 25 -6.40 13.30 4.68
C PHE A 25 -7.83 12.98 4.23
N ALA A 26 -8.20 13.44 3.04
CA ALA A 26 -9.49 13.07 2.44
C ALA A 26 -9.50 11.56 2.09
N PRO A 27 -10.59 10.82 2.34
CA PRO A 27 -10.73 9.42 1.94
C PRO A 27 -11.08 9.30 0.44
N ASP A 28 -10.28 9.95 -0.40
CA ASP A 28 -10.40 9.91 -1.86
C ASP A 28 -9.03 9.74 -2.54
N GLY A 29 -9.03 9.66 -3.87
CA GLY A 29 -7.80 9.45 -4.64
C GLY A 29 -6.78 10.58 -4.49
N GLU A 30 -7.22 11.81 -4.20
CA GLU A 30 -6.32 12.93 -3.99
C GLU A 30 -5.68 12.86 -2.59
N GLY A 31 -6.46 12.55 -1.57
CA GLY A 31 -5.96 12.34 -0.21
C GLY A 31 -4.98 11.18 -0.11
N VAL A 32 -5.20 10.07 -0.82
CA VAL A 32 -4.23 8.97 -0.93
C VAL A 32 -2.92 9.43 -1.57
N LEU A 33 -2.99 10.26 -2.61
CA LEU A 33 -1.81 10.79 -3.27
C LEU A 33 -1.02 11.70 -2.33
N GLN A 34 -1.70 12.60 -1.61
CA GLN A 34 -1.09 13.49 -0.62
C GLN A 34 -0.47 12.70 0.54
N PHE A 35 -1.18 11.70 1.07
CA PHE A 35 -0.68 10.81 2.11
C PHE A 35 0.59 10.07 1.64
N SER A 36 0.57 9.53 0.42
CA SER A 36 1.73 8.86 -0.18
C SER A 36 2.95 9.78 -0.29
N GLN A 37 2.74 11.06 -0.62
CA GLN A 37 3.82 12.05 -0.66
C GLN A 37 4.36 12.41 0.74
N ALA A 38 3.48 12.49 1.73
CA ALA A 38 3.86 12.71 3.13
C ALA A 38 4.70 11.56 3.67
N ILE A 39 4.27 10.31 3.43
CA ILE A 39 5.04 9.11 3.79
C ILE A 39 6.42 9.12 3.14
N ARG A 40 6.53 9.42 1.83
CA ARG A 40 7.84 9.52 1.15
C ARG A 40 8.77 10.56 1.76
N SER A 41 8.22 11.65 2.30
CA SER A 41 9.02 12.65 3.00
C SER A 41 9.52 12.09 4.33
N LEU A 42 8.63 11.44 5.09
CA LEU A 42 8.96 10.79 6.36
C LEU A 42 9.99 9.66 6.22
N GLU A 43 9.97 8.91 5.12
CA GLU A 43 10.94 7.85 4.83
C GLU A 43 12.38 8.36 4.71
N ARG A 44 12.56 9.61 4.25
CA ARG A 44 13.90 10.22 4.12
C ARG A 44 14.50 10.56 5.48
N GLU A 45 13.64 10.89 6.44
CA GLU A 45 14.03 11.29 7.79
C GLU A 45 14.08 10.07 8.73
N HIS A 46 13.25 9.05 8.47
CA HIS A 46 13.08 7.89 9.33
C HIS A 46 13.20 6.58 8.53
N PRO A 47 14.36 5.90 8.57
CA PRO A 47 14.59 4.67 7.81
C PRO A 47 13.69 3.50 8.25
N ASP A 48 13.13 3.53 9.46
CA ASP A 48 12.18 2.52 9.92
C ASP A 48 10.84 2.57 9.19
N ILE A 49 10.41 3.76 8.74
CA ILE A 49 9.20 3.92 7.93
C ILE A 49 9.42 3.29 6.55
N ALA A 50 10.60 3.48 5.96
CA ALA A 50 10.96 2.85 4.69
C ALA A 50 10.98 1.31 4.80
N ARG A 51 11.50 0.77 5.91
CA ARG A 51 11.44 -0.66 6.20
C ARG A 51 10.01 -1.17 6.34
N LEU A 52 9.14 -0.41 7.00
CA LEU A 52 7.73 -0.76 7.17
C LEU A 52 7.00 -0.79 5.82
N ARG A 53 7.23 0.22 4.96
CA ARG A 53 6.67 0.27 3.60
C ARG A 53 7.13 -0.92 2.76
N ALA A 54 8.43 -1.23 2.78
CA ALA A 54 8.97 -2.38 2.07
C ALA A 54 8.38 -3.70 2.56
N ARG A 55 8.12 -3.84 3.87
CA ARG A 55 7.45 -5.01 4.43
C ARG A 55 5.99 -5.09 3.99
N LEU A 56 5.25 -3.98 3.98
CA LEU A 56 3.87 -3.93 3.51
C LEU A 56 3.78 -4.33 2.04
N GLU A 57 4.68 -3.79 1.21
CA GLU A 57 4.86 -4.21 -0.18
C GLU A 57 5.15 -5.71 -0.25
N LEU A 58 6.08 -6.24 0.55
CA LEU A 58 6.35 -7.67 0.65
C LEU A 58 5.28 -8.50 1.39
N GLU A 59 4.13 -7.97 1.76
CA GLU A 59 3.01 -8.78 2.27
C GLU A 59 1.83 -8.73 1.29
N LEU A 60 1.69 -7.61 0.59
CA LEU A 60 0.68 -7.37 -0.45
C LEU A 60 1.14 -7.84 -1.85
N ILE A 61 2.43 -7.75 -2.17
CA ILE A 61 3.07 -8.13 -3.45
C ILE A 61 3.46 -9.61 -3.57
N PRO A 62 3.88 -10.38 -2.55
CA PRO A 62 4.26 -11.78 -2.76
C PRO A 62 3.09 -12.65 -3.18
N ARG A 63 1.85 -12.22 -2.88
CA ARG A 63 0.63 -12.83 -3.43
C ARG A 63 0.43 -12.56 -4.94
N MET A 64 1.30 -11.74 -5.53
CA MET A 64 1.32 -11.38 -6.96
C MET A 64 2.42 -12.09 -7.76
N MET A 65 3.29 -12.88 -7.13
CA MET A 65 4.27 -13.67 -7.88
C MET A 65 3.57 -14.90 -8.50
N PRO A 66 3.58 -15.08 -9.83
CA PRO A 66 3.14 -16.35 -10.41
C PRO A 66 4.00 -17.49 -9.86
N PRO A 67 3.46 -18.71 -9.70
CA PRO A 67 4.28 -19.86 -9.34
C PRO A 67 5.47 -19.95 -10.31
N PRO A 68 6.66 -20.36 -9.85
CA PRO A 68 7.79 -20.58 -10.75
C PRO A 68 7.32 -21.53 -11.85
N LEU A 69 7.58 -21.16 -13.11
CA LEU A 69 7.38 -22.07 -14.23
C LEU A 69 8.40 -23.18 -14.05
N ASP A 70 7.95 -24.31 -13.48
CA ASP A 70 8.71 -25.56 -13.52
C ASP A 70 8.96 -25.89 -15.00
N ASN A 71 10.25 -25.98 -15.34
CA ASN A 71 10.77 -26.36 -16.65
C ASN A 71 11.09 -27.85 -16.66
#